data_AF-A0A0T2QFG6-F1
#
_entry.id   AF-A0A0T2QFG6-F1
#
_cell.length_a   1.000
_cell.length_b   1.000
_cell.length_c   1.000
_cell.angle_alpha   90.00
_cell.angle_beta   90.00
_cell.angle_gamma   90.00
#
_symmetry.space_group_name_H-M   'P 1'
#
loop_
_entity.id
_entity.type
_entity.pdbx_description
1 polymer ?
#
loop_
_entity_poly.entity_id
_entity_poly.type
_entity_poly.pdbx_seq_one_letter_code
_entity_poly.pdbx_strand_id
1 'polypeptide(L)' 'MKSVSTLLGVLMVCMGGIWVLQGLNIAFLDSFMANDPQWAVYGAILALFGVGQVIWSATRKR' A
#
# COMPACT_ATOMS: atom_id res chain seq x y z
N MET A 1 14.52 0.99 -16.48
CA MET A 1 13.37 0.14 -16.07
C MET A 1 13.34 -0.20 -14.57
N LYS A 2 14.47 -0.46 -13.88
CA LYS A 2 14.51 -0.77 -12.43
C LYS A 2 13.84 0.31 -11.54
N SER A 3 14.16 1.59 -11.76
CA SER A 3 13.59 2.67 -10.94
C SER A 3 12.08 2.80 -11.06
N VAL A 4 11.50 2.48 -12.22
CA VAL A 4 10.05 2.53 -12.44
C VAL A 4 9.35 1.42 -11.67
N SER A 5 9.88 0.19 -11.66
CA SER A 5 9.32 -0.90 -10.85
C SER A 5 9.44 -0.65 -9.35
N THR A 6 10.52 -0.05 -8.87
CA THR A 6 10.65 0.31 -7.45
C THR A 6 9.69 1.43 -7.08
N LEU A 7 9.55 2.45 -7.94
CA LEU A 7 8.63 3.56 -7.73
C LEU A 7 7.17 3.09 -7.71
N LEU A 8 6.79 2.17 -8.61
CA LEU A 8 5.45 1.58 -8.65
C LEU A 8 5.13 0.86 -7.33
N GLY A 9 6.06 0.05 -6.83
CA GLY A 9 5.87 -0.68 -5.57
C GLY A 9 5.77 0.25 -4.36
N VAL A 10 6.57 1.32 -4.31
CA VAL A 10 6.46 2.34 -3.26
C VAL A 10 5.11 3.05 -3.31
N LEU A 11 4.61 3.39 -4.51
CA LEU A 11 3.27 3.97 -4.69
C LEU A 11 2.16 3.05 -4.17
N MET A 12 2.26 1.74 -4.45
CA MET A 12 1.30 0.75 -3.94
C MET A 12 1.32 0.66 -2.42
N VAL A 13 2.51 0.73 -1.80
CA VAL A 13 2.64 0.75 -0.32
C VAL A 13 2.04 2.03 0.26
N CYS A 14 2.29 3.19 -0.34
CA CYS A 14 1.72 4.46 0.10
C CYS A 14 0.18 4.45 -0.01
N MET A 15 -0.37 3.98 -1.13
CA MET A 15 -1.83 3.83 -1.28
C MET A 15 -2.42 2.86 -0.27
N GLY A 16 -1.79 1.69 -0.08
CA GLY A 16 -2.23 0.70 0.90
C GLY A 16 -2.21 1.26 2.32
N GLY A 17 -1.18 2.03 2.67
CA GLY A 17 -1.08 2.73 3.95
C GLY A 17 -2.19 3.77 4.15
N ILE A 18 -2.54 4.53 3.12
CA ILE A 18 -3.67 5.47 3.17
C ILE A 18 -4.99 4.73 3.44
N TRP A 19 -5.25 3.61 2.77
CA TRP A 19 -6.45 2.80 3.02
C TRP A 19 -6.48 2.17 4.42
N VAL A 20 -5.34 1.75 4.96
CA VAL A 20 -5.22 1.31 6.36
C VAL A 20 -5.55 2.44 7.33
N LEU A 21 -4.99 3.63 7.10
CA LEU A 21 -5.25 4.80 7.95
C LEU A 21 -6.72 5.24 7.89
N GLN A 22 -7.36 5.14 6.72
CA GLN A 22 -8.79 5.42 6.53
C GLN A 22 -9.68 4.37 7.23
N GLY A 23 -9.41 3.09 7.02
CA GLY A 23 -10.18 2.00 7.63
C GLY A 23 -10.05 1.96 9.15
N LEU A 24 -8.93 2.42 9.70
CA LEU A 24 -8.71 2.57 11.15
C LEU A 24 -9.25 3.88 11.72
N ASN A 25 -9.88 4.73 10.90
CA ASN A 25 -10.42 6.04 11.30
C ASN A 25 -9.34 7.00 11.86
N ILE A 26 -8.07 6.84 11.44
CA ILE A 26 -6.94 7.65 11.93
C ILE A 26 -6.71 8.88 11.05
N ALA A 27 -6.75 8.73 9.72
CA ALA A 27 -6.50 9.82 8.77
C ALA A 27 -7.34 9.69 7.50
N PHE A 28 -7.66 10.84 6.88
CA PHE A 28 -8.54 10.96 5.71
C PHE A 28 -9.98 10.46 5.97
N LEU A 29 -10.58 10.95 7.07
CA LEU A 29 -11.94 10.58 7.48
C LEU A 29 -13.05 11.13 6.55
N ASP A 30 -12.70 12.05 5.65
CA ASP A 30 -13.61 12.70 4.70
C ASP A 30 -13.84 11.83 3.44
N SER A 31 -14.06 10.52 3.63
CA SER A 31 -14.27 9.59 2.53
C SER A 31 -15.16 8.42 2.91
N PHE A 32 -15.84 7.84 1.92
CA PHE A 32 -16.77 6.71 2.06
C PHE A 32 -16.12 5.44 2.65
N MET A 33 -14.78 5.42 2.72
CA MET A 33 -13.96 4.31 3.22
C MET A 33 -13.55 4.49 4.70
N ALA A 34 -13.84 5.65 5.29
CA ALA A 34 -13.46 5.95 6.65
C ALA A 34 -14.35 5.19 7.64
N ASN A 35 -13.72 4.57 8.66
CA ASN A 35 -14.39 3.77 9.69
C ASN A 35 -14.87 2.37 9.26
N ASP A 36 -14.44 1.89 8.09
CA ASP A 36 -14.72 0.53 7.63
C ASP A 36 -13.46 -0.36 7.72
N PRO A 37 -13.44 -1.36 8.63
CA PRO A 37 -12.27 -2.22 8.81
C PRO A 37 -11.98 -3.09 7.58
N GLN A 38 -12.95 -3.26 6.68
CA GLN A 38 -12.76 -3.96 5.41
C GLN A 38 -11.71 -3.25 4.52
N TRP A 39 -11.70 -1.91 4.51
CA TRP A 39 -10.69 -1.13 3.78
C TRP A 39 -9.31 -1.22 4.42
N ALA A 40 -9.24 -1.35 5.75
CA ALA A 40 -7.96 -1.59 6.42
C ALA A 40 -7.35 -2.93 6.02
N VAL A 41 -8.17 -3.98 5.87
CA VAL A 41 -7.71 -5.30 5.41
C VAL A 41 -7.23 -5.23 3.96
N TYR A 42 -8.00 -4.60 3.06
CA TYR A 42 -7.57 -4.45 1.66
C TYR A 42 -6.31 -3.59 1.51
N GLY A 43 -6.20 -2.51 2.29
CA GLY A 43 -5.01 -1.66 2.34
C GLY A 43 -3.78 -2.43 2.84
N ALA A 44 -3.92 -3.26 3.87
CA ALA A 44 -2.85 -4.09 4.39
C ALA A 44 -2.37 -5.13 3.37
N ILE A 45 -3.31 -5.77 2.65
CA ILE A 45 -2.99 -6.70 1.56
C ILE A 45 -2.25 -5.98 0.43
N LEU A 46 -2.75 -4.81 -0.01
CA LEU A 46 -2.12 -4.01 -1.06
C LEU A 46 -0.70 -3.57 -0.65
N ALA A 47 -0.52 -3.13 0.59
CA ALA A 47 0.78 -2.76 1.14
C ALA A 47 1.74 -3.96 1.17
N LEU A 48 1.28 -5.15 1.60
CA LEU A 48 2.07 -6.38 1.57
C LEU A 48 2.51 -6.76 0.15
N PHE A 49 1.61 -6.67 -0.83
CA PHE A 49 1.94 -6.92 -2.23
C PHE A 49 2.93 -5.88 -2.78
N GLY A 50 2.75 -4.60 -2.44
CA GLY A 50 3.67 -3.52 -2.79
C GLY A 50 5.08 -3.75 -2.23
N VAL A 51 5.18 -4.10 -0.94
CA VAL A 51 6.46 -4.46 -0.29
C VAL A 51 7.08 -5.67 -0.98
N GLY A 52 6.30 -6.72 -1.25
CA GLY A 52 6.79 -7.90 -1.97
C GLY A 52 7.32 -7.55 -3.37
N GLN A 53 6.65 -6.65 -4.08
CA GLN A 53 7.06 -6.20 -5.42
C GLN A 53 8.33 -5.33 -5.38
N VAL A 54 8.48 -4.47 -4.36
CA VAL A 54 9.71 -3.70 -4.11
C VAL A 54 10.87 -4.63 -3.79
N ILE A 55 10.68 -5.58 -2.86
CA ILE A 55 11.69 -6.56 -2.49
C ILE A 55 12.07 -7.42 -3.68
N TRP A 56 11.10 -7.94 -4.45
CA TRP A 56 11.39 -8.76 -5.62
C TRP A 56 12.15 -7.98 -6.70
N SER A 57 11.80 -6.72 -6.93
CA SER A 57 12.52 -5.83 -7.84
C SER A 57 13.95 -5.54 -7.36
N ALA A 58 14.15 -5.41 -6.04
CA ALA A 58 15.46 -5.22 -5.42
C ALA A 58 16.31 -6.50 -5.42
N THR A 59 15.70 -7.67 -5.22
CA THR A 59 16.37 -8.97 -5.06
C THR A 59 16.74 -9.59 -6.41
N ARG A 60 16.06 -9.24 -7.51
CA ARG A 60 16.47 -9.56 -8.90
C ARG A 60 17.83 -8.94 -9.33
N LYS A 61 18.59 -8.38 -8.39
CA LYS A 61 19.97 -7.90 -8.56
C LYS A 61 21.04 -8.93 -8.17
N ARG A 62 20.70 -10.11 -7.65
CA ARG A 62 21.67 -11.21 -7.52
C ARG A 62 21.69 -12.08 -8.77
#